data_AF-A0A8T6N7U1-F1
#
_entry.id   AF-A0A8T6N7U1-F1
#
_cell.length_a   1.000
_cell.length_b   1.000
_cell.length_c   1.000
_cell.angle_alpha   90.00
_cell.angle_beta   90.00
_cell.angle_gamma   90.00
#
_symmetry.space_group_name_H-M   'P 1'
#
loop_
_entity.id
_entity.type
_entity.pdbx_description
1 polymer ?
#
loop_
_entity_poly.entity_id
_entity_poly.type
_entity_poly.pdbx_seq_one_letter_code
_entity_poly.pdbx_strand_id
1 'polypeptide(L)'
;MINTAGAGVDGLTKYGLEDFDSHFALKTTDSLAEGVLNLYYTDSRSRAAIQSIDSALIYDSTTGNLSLAIDPNEFYTTADFDSDFLTKTTDSLAEGTDNLYFHEERVQHMYYWAKAVEDIALGDVVQFAGAEGSHLLIRKADHSLPGFQPHHVMGVAKEEILDQHFGYVAAFGQVRHIDVGTFSNGDILYLDPTTPGGFTDSKPVPPNHAIQLAAVTDDNPSNNGTIQVRLNHLPDTDEVPEGLNNLYYTTARFDSDAAAINSKLDSLEDRLDSDDIEIQTLKNQVAQ
;
A
#
# COMPACT_ATOMS: atom_id res chain seq x y z
N MET A 1 -36.21 42.90 -125.49
CA MET A 1 -36.42 44.33 -125.14
C MET A 1 -36.84 44.33 -123.68
N ILE A 2 -36.12 44.84 -122.68
CA ILE A 2 -35.14 45.93 -122.59
C ILE A 2 -34.08 45.55 -121.53
N ASN A 3 -32.85 46.00 -121.80
CA ASN A 3 -31.67 46.04 -120.96
C ASN A 3 -31.86 46.98 -119.75
N THR A 4 -31.45 46.57 -118.55
CA THR A 4 -30.96 47.52 -117.55
C THR A 4 -29.73 46.96 -116.85
N ALA A 5 -28.59 47.23 -117.46
CA ALA A 5 -27.30 47.35 -116.80
C ALA A 5 -27.40 48.29 -115.60
N GLY A 6 -26.80 47.86 -114.50
CA GLY A 6 -26.55 48.65 -113.30
C GLY A 6 -25.34 48.10 -112.58
N ALA A 7 -24.19 48.08 -113.27
CA ALA A 7 -22.89 47.96 -112.61
C ALA A 7 -22.63 49.26 -111.84
N GLY A 8 -23.06 49.30 -110.59
CA GLY A 8 -22.66 50.31 -109.61
C GLY A 8 -21.52 49.74 -108.78
N VAL A 9 -20.33 50.32 -108.92
CA VAL A 9 -19.21 50.07 -108.00
C VAL A 9 -19.57 50.77 -106.69
N ASP A 10 -19.69 50.04 -105.59
CA ASP A 10 -19.43 50.62 -104.26
C ASP A 10 -18.91 49.54 -103.32
N GLY A 11 -17.59 49.44 -103.27
CA GLY A 11 -16.85 48.51 -102.44
C GLY A 11 -16.94 48.89 -100.97
N LEU A 12 -18.09 48.63 -100.36
CA LEU A 12 -18.27 48.61 -98.91
C LEU A 12 -19.23 47.46 -98.58
N THR A 13 -18.69 46.25 -98.37
CA THR A 13 -19.47 45.16 -97.76
C THR A 13 -19.97 45.64 -96.41
N LYS A 14 -21.30 45.75 -96.28
CA LYS A 14 -21.96 46.18 -95.04
C LYS A 14 -21.57 45.20 -93.92
N TYR A 15 -20.88 45.70 -92.89
CA TYR A 15 -20.51 44.93 -91.72
C TYR A 15 -21.77 44.29 -91.10
N GLY A 16 -21.89 42.98 -91.23
CA GLY A 16 -23.05 42.19 -90.79
C GLY A 16 -22.87 41.58 -89.40
N LEU A 17 -23.90 40.86 -88.95
CA LEU A 17 -23.84 40.08 -87.70
C LEU A 17 -22.80 38.95 -87.81
N GLU A 18 -22.69 38.30 -88.98
CA GLU A 18 -21.69 37.25 -89.22
C GLU A 18 -20.25 37.81 -89.17
N ASP A 19 -20.03 39.04 -89.65
CA ASP A 19 -18.73 39.72 -89.54
C ASP A 19 -18.41 40.11 -88.08
N PHE A 20 -19.43 40.53 -87.30
CA PHE A 20 -19.28 40.82 -85.88
C PHE A 20 -18.91 39.56 -85.08
N ASP A 21 -19.67 38.48 -85.23
CA ASP A 21 -19.45 37.23 -84.50
C ASP A 21 -18.09 36.63 -84.87
N SER A 22 -17.72 36.67 -86.16
CA SER A 22 -16.41 36.24 -86.65
C SER A 22 -15.25 37.04 -86.02
N HIS A 23 -15.33 38.36 -85.99
CA HIS A 23 -14.31 39.18 -85.36
C HIS A 23 -14.30 39.11 -83.83
N PHE A 24 -15.46 38.92 -83.20
CA PHE A 24 -15.59 38.78 -81.76
C PHE A 24 -15.04 37.43 -81.28
N ALA A 25 -15.24 36.35 -82.04
CA ALA A 25 -14.66 35.04 -81.77
C ALA A 25 -13.12 35.04 -81.78
N LEU A 26 -12.50 36.03 -82.43
CA LEU A 26 -11.04 36.23 -82.42
C LEU A 26 -10.55 37.08 -81.24
N LYS A 27 -11.44 37.57 -80.37
CA LYS A 27 -11.08 38.36 -79.19
C LYS A 27 -10.97 37.45 -77.97
N THR A 28 -10.01 37.73 -77.10
CA THR A 28 -9.90 37.18 -75.75
C THR A 28 -10.23 38.26 -74.72
N THR A 29 -10.30 37.89 -73.45
CA THR A 29 -10.37 38.86 -72.35
C THR A 29 -9.20 39.86 -72.36
N ASP A 30 -8.06 39.49 -72.93
CA ASP A 30 -6.90 40.38 -73.09
C ASP A 30 -7.12 41.47 -74.15
N SER A 31 -8.12 41.29 -75.03
CA SER A 31 -8.43 42.23 -76.12
C SER A 31 -9.29 43.41 -75.66
N LEU A 32 -9.73 43.44 -74.40
CA LEU A 32 -10.55 44.49 -73.83
C LEU A 32 -9.77 45.22 -72.73
N ALA A 33 -9.76 46.56 -72.80
CA ALA A 33 -9.13 47.38 -71.77
C ALA A 33 -9.96 47.39 -70.48
N GLU A 34 -9.28 47.29 -69.34
CA GLU A 34 -9.92 47.39 -68.03
C GLU A 34 -10.33 48.83 -67.69
N GLY A 35 -11.44 48.98 -66.98
CA GLY A 35 -11.87 50.26 -66.43
C GLY A 35 -11.18 50.59 -65.10
N VAL A 36 -11.47 51.76 -64.52
CA VAL A 36 -10.86 52.18 -63.24
C VAL A 36 -11.53 51.50 -62.02
N LEU A 37 -12.79 51.06 -62.18
CA LEU A 37 -13.61 50.50 -61.09
C LEU A 37 -13.78 48.98 -61.20
N ASN A 38 -13.94 48.46 -62.42
CA ASN A 38 -14.13 47.04 -62.67
C ASN A 38 -12.88 46.49 -63.35
N LEU A 39 -12.12 45.73 -62.57
CA LEU A 39 -10.87 45.12 -62.98
C LEU A 39 -11.05 43.60 -63.13
N TYR A 40 -10.33 43.01 -64.06
CA TYR A 40 -10.12 41.58 -64.17
C TYR A 40 -9.44 41.02 -62.92
N TYR A 41 -9.74 39.75 -62.67
CA TYR A 41 -9.03 38.95 -61.70
C TYR A 41 -7.58 38.77 -62.15
N THR A 42 -6.66 39.00 -61.22
CA THR A 42 -5.27 38.56 -61.35
C THR A 42 -4.81 38.05 -60.00
N ASP A 43 -3.97 37.02 -59.98
CA ASP A 43 -3.46 36.50 -58.71
C ASP A 43 -2.77 37.62 -57.91
N SER A 44 -2.03 38.52 -58.58
CA SER A 44 -1.37 39.65 -57.92
C SER A 44 -2.33 40.61 -57.21
N ARG A 45 -3.48 40.94 -57.80
CA ARG A 45 -4.47 41.85 -57.17
C ARG A 45 -5.17 41.16 -56.00
N SER A 46 -5.50 39.88 -56.15
CA SER A 46 -6.09 39.10 -55.06
C SER A 46 -5.13 38.94 -53.89
N ARG A 47 -3.83 38.73 -54.16
CA ARG A 47 -2.80 38.66 -53.13
C ARG A 47 -2.60 40.00 -52.41
N ALA A 48 -2.59 41.12 -53.12
CA ALA A 48 -2.45 42.45 -52.52
C ALA A 48 -3.62 42.84 -51.60
N ALA A 49 -4.79 42.20 -51.74
CA ALA A 49 -5.94 42.42 -50.88
C ALA A 49 -5.86 41.69 -49.53
N ILE A 50 -4.97 40.69 -49.40
CA ILE A 50 -4.80 39.92 -48.17
C ILE A 50 -3.80 40.66 -47.27
N GLN A 51 -4.21 40.93 -46.03
CA GLN A 51 -3.38 41.59 -45.01
C GLN A 51 -3.58 40.89 -43.67
N SER A 52 -2.50 40.73 -42.91
CA SER A 52 -2.58 40.33 -41.50
C SER A 52 -2.37 41.57 -40.62
N ILE A 53 -3.16 41.67 -39.56
CA ILE A 53 -3.02 42.72 -38.55
C ILE A 53 -1.97 42.32 -37.50
N ASP A 54 -1.79 41.02 -37.29
CA ASP A 54 -0.88 40.46 -36.28
C ASP A 54 0.23 39.61 -36.93
N SER A 55 1.34 39.50 -36.23
CA SER A 55 2.51 38.69 -36.53
C SER A 55 2.25 37.17 -36.52
N ALA A 56 1.17 36.69 -35.90
CA ALA A 56 0.81 35.27 -35.83
C ALA A 56 0.56 34.62 -37.20
N LEU A 57 0.10 35.40 -38.19
CA LEU A 57 -0.09 34.94 -39.57
C LEU A 57 0.92 35.62 -40.49
N ILE A 58 1.79 34.82 -41.08
CA ILE A 58 2.75 35.23 -42.11
C ILE A 58 2.10 35.00 -43.46
N TYR A 59 1.97 36.08 -44.24
CA TYR A 59 1.48 36.03 -45.61
C TYR A 59 2.55 36.53 -46.59
N ASP A 60 2.91 35.70 -47.56
CA ASP A 60 3.81 36.09 -48.66
C ASP A 60 2.98 36.58 -49.86
N SER A 61 3.00 37.89 -50.10
CA SER A 61 2.26 38.53 -51.19
C SER A 61 2.82 38.23 -52.60
N THR A 62 4.01 37.64 -52.69
CA THR A 62 4.62 37.25 -53.96
C THR A 62 4.15 35.87 -54.40
N THR A 63 4.16 34.90 -53.47
CA THR A 63 3.86 33.49 -53.75
C THR A 63 2.42 33.11 -53.37
N GLY A 64 1.77 33.87 -52.48
CA GLY A 64 0.44 33.57 -51.95
C GLY A 64 0.46 32.58 -50.79
N ASN A 65 1.62 32.23 -50.26
CA ASN A 65 1.75 31.29 -49.16
C ASN A 65 1.26 31.91 -47.83
N LEU A 66 0.49 31.13 -47.08
CA LEU A 66 0.10 31.43 -45.70
C LEU A 66 0.86 30.46 -44.79
N SER A 67 1.51 31.01 -43.77
CA SER A 67 2.16 30.24 -42.70
C SER A 67 1.81 30.85 -41.35
N LEU A 68 1.82 30.05 -40.31
CA LEU A 68 1.71 30.53 -38.94
C LEU A 68 3.12 30.82 -38.40
N ALA A 69 3.28 31.94 -37.69
CA ALA A 69 4.49 32.26 -36.92
C ALA A 69 4.40 31.60 -35.54
N ILE A 70 4.39 30.26 -35.51
CA ILE A 70 4.26 29.48 -34.29
C ILE A 70 5.60 28.80 -34.03
N ASP A 71 6.29 29.19 -32.97
CA ASP A 71 7.37 28.38 -32.40
C ASP A 71 6.73 27.37 -31.43
N PRO A 72 6.81 26.04 -31.68
CA PRO A 72 6.27 25.04 -30.77
C PRO A 72 6.90 25.10 -29.36
N ASN A 73 8.08 25.71 -29.20
CA ASN A 73 8.74 25.90 -27.89
C ASN A 73 8.25 27.14 -27.12
N GLU A 74 7.42 28.00 -27.70
CA GLU A 74 6.86 29.18 -27.01
C GLU A 74 5.58 28.90 -26.22
N PHE A 75 4.98 27.70 -26.33
CA PHE A 75 3.70 27.40 -25.69
C PHE A 75 3.83 26.88 -24.26
N TYR A 76 4.97 26.28 -23.90
CA TYR A 76 5.22 25.77 -22.55
C TYR A 76 6.71 25.60 -22.34
N THR A 77 7.30 26.55 -21.61
CA THR A 77 8.73 26.61 -21.38
C THR A 77 9.14 25.84 -20.12
N THR A 78 10.44 25.66 -19.90
CA THR A 78 10.94 25.15 -18.62
C THR A 78 10.55 26.07 -17.46
N ALA A 79 10.41 27.38 -17.70
CA ALA A 79 9.97 28.32 -16.67
C ALA A 79 8.49 28.13 -16.31
N ASP A 80 7.63 27.82 -17.28
CA ASP A 80 6.22 27.50 -17.04
C ASP A 80 6.10 26.18 -16.27
N PHE A 81 6.86 25.16 -16.68
CA PHE A 81 6.96 23.90 -15.95
C PHE A 81 7.45 24.09 -14.52
N ASP A 82 8.55 24.84 -14.33
CA ASP A 82 9.13 25.10 -13.01
C ASP A 82 8.13 25.87 -12.13
N SER A 83 7.45 26.88 -12.69
CA SER A 83 6.40 27.64 -11.99
C SER A 83 5.25 26.74 -11.55
N ASP A 84 4.74 25.89 -12.44
CA ASP A 84 3.65 24.97 -12.14
C ASP A 84 4.07 23.94 -11.09
N PHE A 85 5.26 23.35 -11.24
CA PHE A 85 5.79 22.34 -10.32
C PHE A 85 6.05 22.90 -8.92
N LEU A 86 6.52 24.14 -8.80
CA LEU A 86 6.74 24.82 -7.50
C LEU A 86 5.46 25.00 -6.68
N THR A 87 4.29 24.97 -7.33
CA THR A 87 2.98 25.00 -6.62
C THR A 87 2.50 23.63 -6.16
N LYS A 88 3.23 22.56 -6.48
CA LYS A 88 2.87 21.18 -6.13
C LYS A 88 3.75 20.66 -5.01
N THR A 89 3.13 19.87 -4.14
CA THR A 89 3.81 19.04 -3.14
C THR A 89 3.62 17.57 -3.51
N THR A 90 4.27 16.66 -2.78
CA THR A 90 3.99 15.23 -2.90
C THR A 90 2.51 14.90 -2.64
N ASP A 91 1.80 15.71 -1.85
CA ASP A 91 0.35 15.56 -1.60
C ASP A 91 -0.49 15.84 -2.84
N SER A 92 0.06 16.54 -3.84
CA SER A 92 -0.64 16.84 -5.10
C SER A 92 -0.58 15.71 -6.11
N LEU A 93 0.20 14.66 -5.84
CA LEU A 93 0.34 13.51 -6.70
C LEU A 93 -0.40 12.32 -6.07
N ALA A 94 -1.20 11.61 -6.87
CA ALA A 94 -1.78 10.36 -6.41
C ALA A 94 -0.68 9.30 -6.22
N GLU A 95 -0.80 8.52 -5.15
CA GLU A 95 0.08 7.36 -4.93
C GLU A 95 -0.27 6.22 -5.87
N GLY A 96 0.74 5.44 -6.28
CA GLY A 96 0.54 4.19 -7.02
C GLY A 96 0.14 3.04 -6.08
N THR A 97 0.07 1.80 -6.58
CA THR A 97 -0.26 0.63 -5.74
C THR A 97 0.95 0.06 -5.00
N ASP A 98 2.15 0.23 -5.58
CA ASP A 98 3.35 -0.51 -5.12
C ASP A 98 4.35 0.40 -4.39
N ASN A 99 4.45 1.67 -4.81
CA ASN A 99 5.33 2.67 -4.22
C ASN A 99 4.49 3.83 -3.70
N LEU A 100 4.34 3.88 -2.38
CA LEU A 100 3.61 4.91 -1.65
C LEU A 100 4.59 5.89 -0.99
N TYR A 101 4.20 7.14 -0.79
CA TYR A 101 5.04 8.17 -0.17
C TYR A 101 5.35 7.83 1.30
N PHE A 102 6.42 8.44 1.78
CA PHE A 102 6.78 8.36 3.20
C PHE A 102 5.67 9.00 4.04
N HIS A 103 5.05 8.21 4.91
CA HIS A 103 4.16 8.68 5.97
C HIS A 103 4.70 8.16 7.30
N GLU A 104 4.78 9.04 8.31
CA GLU A 104 5.32 8.70 9.63
C GLU A 104 4.62 7.47 10.25
N GLU A 105 3.30 7.35 10.05
CA GLU A 105 2.50 6.19 10.48
C GLU A 105 2.98 4.88 9.83
N ARG A 106 3.36 4.89 8.54
CA ARG A 106 3.78 3.68 7.81
C ARG A 106 5.17 3.20 8.21
N VAL A 107 6.06 4.11 8.60
CA VAL A 107 7.48 3.83 8.87
C VAL A 107 7.66 3.23 10.26
N GLN A 108 6.72 3.48 11.17
CA GLN A 108 6.73 2.86 12.49
C GLN A 108 6.27 1.40 12.44
N HIS A 109 5.57 0.96 11.40
CA HIS A 109 5.03 -0.39 11.32
C HIS A 109 6.10 -1.43 10.91
N MET A 110 6.13 -2.56 11.63
CA MET A 110 6.98 -3.70 11.32
C MET A 110 6.12 -4.86 10.86
N TYR A 111 6.34 -5.30 9.62
CA TYR A 111 5.61 -6.40 8.99
C TYR A 111 6.52 -7.58 8.69
N TYR A 112 6.00 -8.79 8.87
CA TYR A 112 6.59 -10.01 8.34
C TYR A 112 5.88 -10.43 7.05
N TRP A 113 6.66 -10.89 6.09
CA TRP A 113 6.17 -11.53 4.87
C TRP A 113 6.38 -13.04 4.97
N ALA A 114 5.30 -13.80 5.05
CA ALA A 114 5.35 -15.24 5.28
C ALA A 114 4.18 -15.96 4.58
N LYS A 115 4.32 -17.28 4.43
CA LYS A 115 3.35 -18.14 3.77
C LYS A 115 2.49 -18.88 4.81
N ALA A 116 1.18 -18.90 4.64
CA ALA A 116 0.28 -19.62 5.53
C ALA A 116 0.24 -21.13 5.19
N VAL A 117 0.09 -21.96 6.22
CA VAL A 117 -0.12 -23.43 6.09
C VAL A 117 -1.57 -23.86 6.36
N GLU A 118 -2.43 -22.88 6.58
CA GLU A 118 -3.87 -23.01 6.77
C GLU A 118 -4.53 -21.66 6.44
N ASP A 119 -5.86 -21.61 6.38
CA ASP A 119 -6.59 -20.36 6.16
C ASP A 119 -6.52 -19.47 7.43
N ILE A 120 -6.02 -18.24 7.27
CA ILE A 120 -5.88 -17.23 8.32
C ILE A 120 -6.74 -16.03 7.96
N ALA A 121 -7.70 -15.68 8.83
CA ALA A 121 -8.55 -14.53 8.61
C ALA A 121 -7.85 -13.23 9.01
N LEU A 122 -8.34 -12.11 8.45
CA LEU A 122 -7.93 -10.78 8.88
C LEU A 122 -8.14 -10.63 10.40
N GLY A 123 -7.10 -10.20 11.11
CA GLY A 123 -7.15 -10.02 12.56
C GLY A 123 -6.80 -11.27 13.37
N ASP A 124 -6.62 -12.44 12.77
CA ASP A 124 -6.19 -13.63 13.50
C ASP A 124 -4.76 -13.47 14.02
N VAL A 125 -4.52 -13.93 15.25
CA VAL A 125 -3.17 -14.01 15.82
C VAL A 125 -2.42 -15.18 15.20
N VAL A 126 -1.18 -14.94 14.77
CA VAL A 126 -0.36 -15.91 14.06
C VAL A 126 0.92 -16.25 14.80
N GLN A 127 1.35 -17.49 14.64
CA GLN A 127 2.58 -18.04 15.18
C GLN A 127 3.44 -18.70 14.09
N PHE A 128 4.71 -18.89 14.42
CA PHE A 128 5.66 -19.61 13.59
C PHE A 128 5.27 -21.07 13.40
N ALA A 129 5.24 -21.52 12.15
CA ALA A 129 4.93 -22.90 11.79
C ALA A 129 6.13 -23.67 11.21
N GLY A 130 7.22 -22.98 10.85
CA GLY A 130 8.39 -23.57 10.23
C GLY A 130 9.00 -22.66 9.16
N ALA A 131 9.88 -23.20 8.34
CA ALA A 131 10.43 -22.51 7.18
C ALA A 131 10.56 -23.47 6.00
N GLU A 132 10.35 -22.96 4.79
CA GLU A 132 10.45 -23.71 3.54
C GLU A 132 11.19 -22.85 2.51
N GLY A 133 12.16 -23.41 1.77
CA GLY A 133 12.70 -22.78 0.56
C GLY A 133 13.26 -21.35 0.67
N SER A 134 13.61 -20.88 1.88
CA SER A 134 14.01 -19.49 2.24
C SER A 134 12.89 -18.52 2.65
N HIS A 135 11.68 -18.98 2.92
CA HIS A 135 10.63 -18.19 3.55
C HIS A 135 10.12 -18.81 4.86
N LEU A 136 9.48 -17.97 5.69
CA LEU A 136 8.81 -18.41 6.92
C LEU A 136 7.44 -19.01 6.58
N LEU A 137 7.02 -19.97 7.40
CA LEU A 137 5.68 -20.53 7.43
C LEU A 137 4.97 -20.04 8.70
N ILE A 138 3.70 -19.67 8.56
CA ILE A 138 2.84 -19.19 9.65
C ILE A 138 1.55 -20.00 9.75
N ARG A 139 0.99 -20.07 10.94
CA ARG A 139 -0.33 -20.64 11.24
C ARG A 139 -1.02 -19.82 12.33
N LYS A 140 -2.29 -20.09 12.64
CA LYS A 140 -3.00 -19.51 13.79
C LYS A 140 -2.32 -19.87 15.11
N ALA A 141 -2.20 -18.89 16.01
CA ALA A 141 -1.64 -19.12 17.33
C ALA A 141 -2.59 -20.01 18.15
N ASP A 142 -2.10 -21.16 18.60
CA ASP A 142 -2.90 -22.17 19.30
C ASP A 142 -2.10 -22.73 20.49
N HIS A 143 -2.61 -22.48 21.70
CA HIS A 143 -2.01 -22.91 22.96
C HIS A 143 -2.09 -24.42 23.18
N SER A 144 -2.99 -25.11 22.50
CA SER A 144 -3.19 -26.56 22.65
C SER A 144 -2.14 -27.39 21.89
N LEU A 145 -1.35 -26.75 21.02
CA LEU A 145 -0.36 -27.45 20.20
C LEU A 145 0.82 -27.94 21.05
N PRO A 146 1.27 -29.20 20.85
CA PRO A 146 2.44 -29.74 21.54
C PRO A 146 3.68 -28.91 21.22
N GLY A 147 4.35 -28.41 22.26
CA GLY A 147 5.55 -27.57 22.08
C GLY A 147 5.25 -26.12 21.71
N PHE A 148 4.03 -25.63 21.96
CA PHE A 148 3.75 -24.20 21.96
C PHE A 148 4.76 -23.47 22.86
N GLN A 149 5.37 -22.42 22.32
CA GLN A 149 6.26 -21.54 23.06
C GLN A 149 5.78 -20.10 22.84
N PRO A 150 5.66 -19.29 23.90
CA PRO A 150 5.14 -17.92 23.76
C PRO A 150 5.92 -17.05 22.78
N HIS A 151 7.21 -17.34 22.62
CA HIS A 151 8.12 -16.58 21.76
C HIS A 151 7.93 -16.88 20.27
N HIS A 152 7.15 -17.91 19.91
CA HIS A 152 6.81 -18.24 18.53
C HIS A 152 5.64 -17.42 17.98
N VAL A 153 4.93 -16.67 18.82
CA VAL A 153 3.87 -15.76 18.36
C VAL A 153 4.51 -14.57 17.66
N MET A 154 4.10 -14.33 16.41
CA MET A 154 4.76 -13.38 15.51
C MET A 154 3.95 -12.09 15.32
N GLY A 155 2.62 -12.16 15.45
CA GLY A 155 1.76 -10.98 15.42
C GLY A 155 0.35 -11.26 14.96
N VAL A 156 -0.25 -10.29 14.30
CA VAL A 156 -1.65 -10.35 13.85
C VAL A 156 -1.69 -10.24 12.32
N ALA A 157 -2.53 -11.05 11.68
CA ALA A 157 -2.73 -11.01 10.24
C ALA A 157 -3.35 -9.66 9.81
N LYS A 158 -2.74 -9.00 8.82
CA LYS A 158 -3.21 -7.71 8.29
C LYS A 158 -4.19 -7.86 7.12
N GLU A 159 -4.34 -9.08 6.62
CA GLU A 159 -5.21 -9.44 5.52
C GLU A 159 -5.67 -10.88 5.68
N GLU A 160 -6.64 -11.29 4.87
CA GLU A 160 -7.01 -12.70 4.74
C GLU A 160 -5.91 -13.42 3.94
N ILE A 161 -5.34 -14.48 4.52
CA ILE A 161 -4.29 -15.29 3.92
C ILE A 161 -4.82 -16.71 3.79
N LEU A 162 -5.12 -17.10 2.56
CA LEU A 162 -5.55 -18.47 2.25
C LEU A 162 -4.39 -19.46 2.42
N ASP A 163 -4.73 -20.74 2.59
CA ASP A 163 -3.74 -21.81 2.63
C ASP A 163 -2.80 -21.75 1.43
N GLN A 164 -1.51 -21.95 1.70
CA GLN A 164 -0.40 -21.89 0.75
C GLN A 164 -0.18 -20.53 0.07
N HIS A 165 -0.82 -19.45 0.51
CA HIS A 165 -0.57 -18.09 0.01
C HIS A 165 0.33 -17.29 0.94
N PHE A 166 0.98 -16.28 0.39
CA PHE A 166 1.76 -15.31 1.17
C PHE A 166 0.89 -14.15 1.61
N GLY A 167 1.19 -13.61 2.79
CA GLY A 167 0.58 -12.38 3.26
C GLY A 167 1.40 -11.66 4.32
N TYR A 168 0.90 -10.49 4.71
CA TYR A 168 1.51 -9.62 5.70
C TYR A 168 0.98 -9.87 7.11
N VAL A 169 1.91 -10.05 8.04
CA VAL A 169 1.66 -10.13 9.48
C VAL A 169 2.22 -8.89 10.15
N ALA A 170 1.42 -8.19 10.94
CA ALA A 170 1.83 -7.04 11.73
C ALA A 170 2.40 -7.49 13.08
N ALA A 171 3.69 -7.23 13.31
CA ALA A 171 4.36 -7.45 14.58
C ALA A 171 4.40 -6.18 15.44
N PHE A 172 4.41 -5.03 14.79
CA PHE A 172 4.25 -3.74 15.43
C PHE A 172 3.53 -2.80 14.46
N GLY A 173 2.51 -2.09 14.94
CA GLY A 173 1.77 -1.13 14.12
C GLY A 173 0.27 -1.31 14.20
N GLN A 174 -0.46 -0.51 13.43
CA GLN A 174 -1.93 -0.58 13.38
C GLN A 174 -2.42 -1.64 12.41
N VAL A 175 -3.42 -2.40 12.85
CA VAL A 175 -4.26 -3.27 12.01
C VAL A 175 -5.67 -2.70 12.04
N ARG A 176 -6.18 -2.36 10.86
CA ARG A 176 -7.48 -1.72 10.65
C ARG A 176 -8.46 -2.72 10.03
N HIS A 177 -9.75 -2.40 10.07
CA HIS A 177 -10.82 -3.23 9.50
C HIS A 177 -10.99 -4.60 10.18
N ILE A 178 -10.65 -4.66 11.47
CA ILE A 178 -10.88 -5.80 12.35
C ILE A 178 -12.17 -5.60 13.15
N ASP A 179 -13.01 -6.63 13.20
CA ASP A 179 -14.14 -6.65 14.13
C ASP A 179 -13.64 -6.80 15.57
N VAL A 180 -13.66 -5.69 16.32
CA VAL A 180 -13.28 -5.65 17.74
C VAL A 180 -14.43 -6.05 18.67
N GLY A 181 -15.59 -6.43 18.15
CA GLY A 181 -16.68 -7.05 18.90
C GLY A 181 -17.12 -6.24 20.13
N THR A 182 -16.95 -6.81 21.32
CA THR A 182 -17.32 -6.20 22.60
C THR A 182 -16.19 -5.43 23.27
N PHE A 183 -14.99 -5.42 22.69
CA PHE A 183 -13.84 -4.71 23.23
C PHE A 183 -14.04 -3.20 23.06
N SER A 184 -13.70 -2.43 24.09
CA SER A 184 -13.81 -0.98 24.13
C SER A 184 -12.46 -0.32 23.86
N ASN A 185 -12.48 0.96 23.47
CA ASN A 185 -11.26 1.73 23.28
C ASN A 185 -10.38 1.75 24.55
N GLY A 186 -9.10 1.37 24.40
CA GLY A 186 -8.13 1.27 25.48
C GLY A 186 -7.98 -0.11 26.10
N ASP A 187 -8.84 -1.08 25.76
CA ASP A 187 -8.72 -2.44 26.26
C ASP A 187 -7.44 -3.12 25.75
N ILE A 188 -6.76 -3.83 26.65
CA ILE A 188 -5.55 -4.61 26.34
C ILE A 188 -5.96 -6.03 25.98
N LEU A 189 -5.58 -6.46 24.78
CA LEU A 189 -5.89 -7.77 24.24
C LEU A 189 -4.72 -8.73 24.43
N TYR A 190 -5.05 -9.93 24.88
CA TYR A 190 -4.18 -11.08 25.04
C TYR A 190 -4.59 -12.19 24.05
N LEU A 191 -3.68 -13.14 23.83
CA LEU A 191 -4.00 -14.35 23.06
C LEU A 191 -5.06 -15.18 23.81
N ASP A 192 -6.16 -15.53 23.14
CA ASP A 192 -7.16 -16.43 23.70
C ASP A 192 -6.60 -17.86 23.78
N PRO A 193 -6.53 -18.49 24.98
CA PRO A 193 -6.04 -19.85 25.12
C PRO A 193 -7.00 -20.93 24.60
N THR A 194 -8.26 -20.57 24.33
CA THR A 194 -9.32 -21.51 23.92
C THR A 194 -9.64 -21.47 22.43
N THR A 195 -9.46 -20.31 21.80
CA THR A 195 -9.78 -20.10 20.38
C THR A 195 -8.50 -19.82 19.60
N PRO A 196 -8.10 -20.70 18.65
CA PRO A 196 -6.93 -20.47 17.81
C PRO A 196 -7.02 -19.15 17.06
N GLY A 197 -6.02 -18.29 17.22
CA GLY A 197 -5.96 -16.97 16.60
C GLY A 197 -6.87 -15.90 17.23
N GLY A 198 -7.60 -16.21 18.30
CA GLY A 198 -8.54 -15.29 18.95
C GLY A 198 -7.90 -14.31 19.95
N PHE A 199 -8.67 -13.29 20.34
CA PHE A 199 -8.31 -12.32 21.38
C PHE A 199 -9.16 -12.49 22.63
N THR A 200 -8.59 -12.15 23.79
CA THR A 200 -9.31 -11.98 25.05
C THR A 200 -8.86 -10.72 25.77
N ASP A 201 -9.77 -10.02 26.45
CA ASP A 201 -9.51 -8.88 27.33
C ASP A 201 -9.13 -9.31 28.77
N SER A 202 -9.35 -10.59 29.08
CA SER A 202 -9.00 -11.18 30.36
C SER A 202 -7.60 -11.78 30.31
N LYS A 203 -6.73 -11.38 31.24
CA LYS A 203 -5.36 -11.92 31.31
C LYS A 203 -5.42 -13.44 31.53
N PRO A 204 -4.84 -14.27 30.63
CA PRO A 204 -4.73 -15.71 30.85
C PRO A 204 -3.96 -16.03 32.13
N VAL A 205 -4.38 -17.10 32.81
CA VAL A 205 -3.73 -17.61 34.04
C VAL A 205 -3.00 -18.92 33.75
N PRO A 206 -1.93 -19.24 34.51
CA PRO A 206 -1.24 -20.52 34.41
C PRO A 206 -2.22 -21.70 34.51
N PRO A 207 -2.08 -22.76 33.69
CA PRO A 207 -0.92 -23.14 32.86
C PRO A 207 -0.85 -22.47 31.48
N ASN A 208 -1.79 -21.58 31.15
CA ASN A 208 -1.78 -20.88 29.86
C ASN A 208 -0.86 -19.66 29.93
N HIS A 209 -0.05 -19.48 28.90
CA HIS A 209 0.90 -18.36 28.82
C HIS A 209 0.20 -17.02 28.56
N ALA A 210 0.63 -15.98 29.29
CA ALA A 210 0.08 -14.63 29.15
C ALA A 210 0.85 -13.82 28.09
N ILE A 211 0.32 -13.82 26.86
CA ILE A 211 0.91 -13.07 25.73
C ILE A 211 0.05 -11.85 25.45
N GLN A 212 0.59 -10.67 25.72
CA GLN A 212 -0.05 -9.40 25.38
C GLN A 212 0.23 -9.08 23.90
N LEU A 213 -0.82 -8.76 23.14
CA LEU A 213 -0.73 -8.65 21.68
C LEU A 213 -1.03 -7.25 21.18
N ALA A 214 -2.08 -6.63 21.69
CA ALA A 214 -2.58 -5.38 21.13
C ALA A 214 -3.37 -4.56 22.15
N ALA A 215 -3.61 -3.30 21.80
CA ALA A 215 -4.60 -2.46 22.47
C ALA A 215 -5.62 -1.98 21.43
N VAL A 216 -6.89 -1.89 21.81
CA VAL A 216 -7.93 -1.33 20.94
C VAL A 216 -7.77 0.19 20.89
N THR A 217 -7.65 0.74 19.68
CA THR A 217 -7.49 2.20 19.46
C THR A 217 -8.72 2.88 18.87
N ASP A 218 -9.57 2.13 18.18
CA ASP A 218 -10.86 2.57 17.68
C ASP A 218 -11.86 1.41 17.77
N ASP A 219 -12.96 1.63 18.47
CA ASP A 219 -14.05 0.69 18.69
C ASP A 219 -15.30 1.06 17.86
N ASN A 220 -15.18 2.00 16.91
CA ASN A 220 -16.31 2.42 16.10
C ASN A 220 -16.80 1.29 15.17
N PRO A 221 -18.05 0.81 15.34
CA PRO A 221 -18.59 -0.29 14.54
C PRO A 221 -18.85 0.09 13.08
N SER A 222 -18.84 1.40 12.73
CA SER A 222 -19.01 1.84 11.33
C SER A 222 -17.73 1.77 10.51
N ASN A 223 -16.56 1.72 11.17
CA ASN A 223 -15.24 1.73 10.52
C ASN A 223 -14.51 0.38 10.64
N ASN A 224 -15.19 -0.66 11.15
CA ASN A 224 -14.61 -1.97 11.43
C ASN A 224 -13.33 -1.88 12.29
N GLY A 225 -13.35 -1.12 13.39
CA GLY A 225 -12.32 -1.14 14.44
C GLY A 225 -10.85 -0.90 14.03
N THR A 226 -10.00 -0.57 14.99
CA THR A 226 -8.54 -0.56 14.78
C THR A 226 -7.83 -0.97 16.06
N ILE A 227 -6.87 -1.87 15.93
CA ILE A 227 -5.99 -2.28 17.02
C ILE A 227 -4.56 -1.81 16.76
N GLN A 228 -3.87 -1.41 17.82
CA GLN A 228 -2.43 -1.19 17.81
C GLN A 228 -1.74 -2.46 18.32
N VAL A 229 -1.02 -3.14 17.43
CA VAL A 229 -0.28 -4.36 17.75
C VAL A 229 1.08 -4.01 18.33
N ARG A 230 1.40 -4.64 19.45
CA ARG A 230 2.71 -4.70 20.07
C ARG A 230 2.81 -5.97 20.89
N LEU A 231 3.59 -6.93 20.39
CA LEU A 231 3.78 -8.18 21.11
C LEU A 231 4.67 -7.96 22.33
N ASN A 232 4.19 -8.44 23.46
CA ASN A 232 4.98 -8.57 24.66
C ASN A 232 4.61 -9.86 25.38
N HIS A 233 5.62 -10.65 25.71
CA HIS A 233 5.45 -11.79 26.58
C HIS A 233 5.59 -11.32 28.04
N LEU A 234 4.68 -11.72 28.91
CA LEU A 234 4.75 -11.45 30.34
C LEU A 234 5.23 -12.72 31.04
N PRO A 235 6.55 -13.00 31.06
CA PRO A 235 7.05 -14.16 31.77
C PRO A 235 6.71 -14.02 33.25
N ASP A 236 6.10 -15.05 33.81
CA ASP A 236 5.99 -15.17 35.26
C ASP A 236 7.07 -16.12 35.80
N THR A 237 7.11 -16.28 37.13
CA THR A 237 8.11 -17.11 37.78
C THR A 237 7.89 -18.61 37.57
N ASP A 238 6.70 -19.03 37.14
CA ASP A 238 6.42 -20.45 36.88
C ASP A 238 6.91 -20.91 35.50
N GLU A 239 7.04 -19.98 34.55
CA GLU A 239 7.58 -20.24 33.22
C GLU A 239 9.11 -20.23 33.16
N VAL A 240 9.79 -19.76 34.20
CA VAL A 240 11.25 -19.72 34.25
C VAL A 240 11.79 -21.09 34.65
N PRO A 241 12.59 -21.78 33.80
CA PRO A 241 13.17 -23.05 34.19
C PRO A 241 14.12 -22.89 35.37
N GLU A 242 13.96 -23.72 36.40
CA GLU A 242 14.92 -23.83 37.49
C GLU A 242 16.30 -24.21 36.93
N GLY A 243 17.32 -23.43 37.25
CA GLY A 243 18.68 -23.78 36.90
C GLY A 243 19.16 -25.01 37.68
N LEU A 244 20.32 -25.56 37.31
CA LEU A 244 20.90 -26.70 38.04
C LEU A 244 21.27 -26.37 39.51
N ASN A 245 21.53 -25.10 39.81
CA ASN A 245 21.98 -24.64 41.12
C ASN A 245 20.99 -23.72 41.85
N ASN A 246 20.19 -22.96 41.10
CA ASN A 246 19.19 -22.05 41.67
C ASN A 246 17.81 -22.67 41.49
N LEU A 247 17.43 -23.49 42.46
CA LEU A 247 16.19 -24.23 42.46
C LEU A 247 15.17 -23.47 43.31
N TYR A 248 13.92 -23.35 42.85
CA TYR A 248 12.91 -22.64 43.62
C TYR A 248 12.60 -23.40 44.90
N TYR A 249 12.31 -22.65 45.95
CA TYR A 249 11.76 -23.22 47.15
C TYR A 249 10.35 -23.70 46.85
N THR A 250 10.10 -25.00 46.99
CA THR A 250 8.76 -25.58 46.88
C THR A 250 8.40 -26.26 48.18
N THR A 251 7.10 -26.29 48.51
CA THR A 251 6.60 -27.01 49.68
C THR A 251 7.06 -28.47 49.65
N ALA A 252 7.06 -29.11 48.47
CA ALA A 252 7.53 -30.48 48.31
C ALA A 252 9.03 -30.68 48.65
N ARG A 253 9.92 -29.75 48.27
CA ARG A 253 11.35 -29.82 48.64
C ARG A 253 11.55 -29.63 50.13
N PHE A 254 10.84 -28.66 50.73
CA PHE A 254 10.88 -28.46 52.17
C PHE A 254 10.36 -29.67 52.93
N ASP A 255 9.25 -30.27 52.50
CA ASP A 255 8.68 -31.45 53.13
C ASP A 255 9.64 -32.64 53.05
N SER A 256 10.36 -32.78 51.93
CA SER A 256 11.42 -33.78 51.78
C SER A 256 12.58 -33.55 52.76
N ASP A 257 13.07 -32.32 52.86
CA ASP A 257 14.16 -31.97 53.78
C ASP A 257 13.73 -32.12 55.25
N ALA A 258 12.50 -31.72 55.58
CA ALA A 258 11.89 -31.87 56.90
C ALA A 258 11.72 -33.36 57.27
N ALA A 259 11.26 -34.19 56.33
CA ALA A 259 11.16 -35.64 56.54
C ALA A 259 12.53 -36.28 56.81
N ALA A 260 13.57 -35.84 56.08
CA ALA A 260 14.93 -36.32 56.31
C ALA A 260 15.48 -35.89 57.68
N ILE A 261 15.13 -34.70 58.16
CA ILE A 261 15.47 -34.23 59.52
C ILE A 261 14.72 -35.05 60.57
N ASN A 262 13.41 -35.26 60.40
CA ASN A 262 12.60 -36.03 61.33
C ASN A 262 13.09 -37.47 61.45
N SER A 263 13.44 -38.13 60.33
CA SER A 263 14.03 -39.48 60.38
C SER A 263 15.36 -39.53 61.13
N LYS A 264 16.19 -38.49 61.04
CA LYS A 264 17.41 -38.39 61.85
C LYS A 264 17.10 -38.17 63.33
N LEU A 265 16.08 -37.38 63.65
CA LEU A 265 15.63 -37.17 65.01
C LEU A 265 15.15 -38.49 65.63
N ASP A 266 14.29 -39.23 64.95
CA ASP A 266 13.80 -40.54 65.40
C ASP A 266 14.98 -41.49 65.69
N SER A 267 15.99 -41.53 64.81
CA SER A 267 17.18 -42.37 65.02
C SER A 267 18.05 -41.96 66.21
N LEU A 268 18.03 -40.67 66.59
CA LEU A 268 18.76 -40.17 67.75
C LEU A 268 17.99 -40.47 69.04
N GLU A 269 16.66 -40.39 69.00
CA GLU A 269 15.79 -40.78 70.11
C GLU A 269 15.94 -42.28 70.42
N ASP A 270 15.92 -43.14 69.41
CA ASP A 270 16.14 -44.59 69.57
C ASP A 270 17.52 -44.90 70.20
N ARG A 271 18.55 -44.15 69.81
CA ARG A 271 19.90 -44.31 70.38
C ARG A 271 19.96 -43.83 71.83
N LEU A 272 19.30 -42.73 72.16
CA LEU A 272 19.24 -42.21 73.52
C LEU A 272 18.54 -43.21 74.44
N ASP A 273 17.41 -43.75 74.01
CA ASP A 273 16.66 -44.77 74.76
C ASP A 273 17.51 -46.03 75.00
N SER A 274 18.26 -46.47 73.98
CA SER A 274 19.19 -47.59 74.11
C SER A 274 20.31 -47.31 75.12
N ASP A 275 20.94 -46.14 75.06
CA ASP A 275 22.01 -45.74 75.97
C ASP A 275 21.48 -45.61 77.41
N ASP A 276 20.27 -45.08 77.59
CA ASP A 276 19.62 -44.99 78.91
C ASP A 276 19.34 -46.37 79.51
N ILE A 277 18.90 -47.34 78.69
CA ILE A 277 18.72 -48.74 79.10
C ILE A 277 20.05 -49.38 79.51
N GLU A 278 21.12 -49.16 78.74
CA GLU A 278 22.46 -49.68 79.04
C GLU A 278 22.98 -49.09 80.36
N ILE A 279 22.85 -47.77 80.54
CA ILE A 279 23.26 -47.08 81.77
C ILE A 279 22.48 -47.61 82.99
N GLN A 280 21.17 -47.83 82.87
CA GLN A 280 20.39 -48.41 83.97
C GLN A 280 20.85 -49.83 84.31
N THR A 281 21.15 -50.64 83.29
CA THR A 281 21.64 -52.00 83.46
C THR A 281 23.00 -52.02 84.18
N LEU A 282 23.93 -51.16 83.76
CA LEU A 282 25.25 -51.01 84.39
C LEU A 282 25.14 -50.52 85.85
N LYS A 283 24.27 -49.55 86.12
CA LYS A 283 24.00 -49.07 87.50
C LYS A 283 23.49 -50.20 88.39
N ASN A 284 22.60 -51.05 87.89
CA ASN A 284 22.08 -52.20 88.63
C ASN A 284 23.15 -53.26 88.92
N GLN A 285 24.13 -53.44 88.03
CA GLN A 285 25.25 -54.36 88.24
C GLN A 285 26.26 -53.86 89.28
N VAL A 286 26.52 -52.55 89.33
CA VAL A 286 27.45 -51.95 90.32
C VAL A 286 26.84 -51.90 91.73
N ALA A 287 25.51 -51.92 91.84
CA ALA A 287 24.81 -51.91 93.12
C ALA A 287 24.72 -53.29 93.80
N GLN A 288 25.14 -54.37 93.14
CA GLN A 288 25.25 -55.74 93.67
C GLN A 288 26.67 -56.05 94.12
#